data_AF-A0A1E1IT10-F1
#
_entry.id   AF-A0A1E1IT10-F1
#
_cell.length_a   1.000
_cell.length_b   1.000
_cell.length_c   1.000
_cell.angle_alpha   90.00
_cell.angle_beta   90.00
_cell.angle_gamma   90.00
#
_symmetry.space_group_name_H-M   'P 1'
#
loop_
_entity.id
_entity.type
_entity.pdbx_description
1 polymer ?
#
loop_
_entity_poly.entity_id
_entity_poly.type
_entity_poly.pdbx_seq_one_letter_code
_entity_poly.pdbx_strand_id
1 'polypeptide(L)'
;MVGSLRRLATPTRRAVSGAVLSSAVLTSCRMLSVRTEDFFSKEAVSHARRVSWAPHTTEKKLGAFAKLARSNFNDPLPESFSSEPYFEEEIEAYRAHHRPDVYVYKYNISPTHLSLRE
;
A
#
# COMPACT_ATOMS: atom_id res chain seq x y z
N MET A 1 16.46 49.60 40.90
CA MET A 1 15.87 48.90 42.07
C MET A 1 14.51 49.50 42.35
N VAL A 2 13.54 48.67 42.75
CA VAL A 2 12.18 49.03 43.24
C VAL A 2 11.26 49.56 42.12
N GLY A 3 10.23 48.87 41.61
CA GLY A 3 9.29 47.96 42.25
C GLY A 3 8.09 48.75 42.77
N SER A 4 6.97 48.80 42.05
CA SER A 4 5.69 49.20 42.67
C SER A 4 4.51 48.51 42.01
N LEU A 5 3.99 47.51 42.73
CA LEU A 5 2.70 46.88 42.53
C LEU A 5 1.60 47.78 43.10
N ARG A 6 0.47 47.94 42.42
CA ARG A 6 -0.83 48.03 43.13
C ARG A 6 -1.91 47.21 42.44
N ARG A 7 -2.55 46.42 43.30
CA ARG A 7 -3.61 45.45 43.08
C ARG A 7 -5.00 46.09 43.16
N LEU A 8 -5.95 45.36 42.57
CA LEU A 8 -7.35 45.14 42.99
C LEU A 8 -8.35 46.29 42.81
N ALA A 9 -9.25 46.07 41.86
CA ALA A 9 -10.67 46.36 42.03
C ALA A 9 -11.47 45.13 41.58
N THR A 10 -12.06 44.42 42.54
CA THR A 10 -13.27 43.61 42.30
C THR A 10 -14.45 44.57 42.28
N PRO A 11 -15.49 44.31 41.46
CA PRO A 11 -16.71 43.92 42.14
C PRO A 11 -17.56 42.88 41.40
N THR A 12 -18.37 42.23 42.23
CA THR A 12 -19.75 41.76 41.94
C THR A 12 -19.94 40.53 41.07
N ARG A 13 -20.05 39.41 41.79
CA ARG A 13 -20.99 38.31 41.55
C ARG A 13 -22.36 38.84 41.12
N ARG A 14 -22.82 38.46 39.92
CA ARG A 14 -24.22 38.11 39.65
C ARG A 14 -24.23 36.84 38.83
N ALA A 15 -24.54 35.74 39.51
CA ALA A 15 -24.97 34.52 38.85
C ALA A 15 -26.43 34.73 38.40
N VAL A 16 -26.69 34.59 37.11
CA VAL A 16 -27.99 34.12 36.64
C VAL A 16 -27.72 33.05 35.60
N SER A 17 -28.24 31.88 35.93
CA SER A 17 -28.32 30.66 35.16
C SER A 17 -28.81 30.88 33.73
N GLY A 18 -28.07 30.33 32.78
CA GLY A 18 -28.51 30.07 31.42
C GLY A 18 -27.65 28.95 30.87
N ALA A 19 -27.95 27.71 31.29
CA ALA A 19 -27.30 26.52 30.78
C ALA A 19 -27.65 26.35 29.29
N VAL A 20 -26.89 27.00 28.43
CA VAL A 20 -26.78 26.58 27.04
C VAL A 20 -25.77 25.44 27.07
N LEU A 21 -26.28 24.23 27.26
CA LEU A 21 -25.59 23.02 26.86
C LEU A 21 -25.48 23.06 25.33
N SER A 22 -24.54 23.88 24.82
CA SER A 22 -24.04 23.70 23.47
C SER A 22 -23.47 22.29 23.47
N SER A 23 -24.15 21.42 22.72
CA SER A 23 -23.62 20.12 22.35
C SER A 23 -22.22 20.37 21.82
N ALA A 24 -21.23 20.14 22.68
CA ALA A 24 -19.85 20.05 22.25
C ALA A 24 -19.86 18.82 21.36
N VAL A 25 -20.07 19.06 20.06
CA VAL A 25 -19.52 18.19 19.04
C VAL A 25 -18.03 18.25 19.27
N LEU A 26 -17.56 17.44 20.23
CA LEU A 26 -16.19 17.03 20.38
C LEU A 26 -15.92 16.24 19.11
N THR A 27 -15.66 16.97 18.02
CA THR A 27 -14.91 16.42 16.92
C THR A 27 -13.66 15.86 17.58
N SER A 28 -13.58 14.53 17.66
CA SER A 28 -12.36 13.85 18.00
C SER A 28 -11.39 14.19 16.87
N CYS A 29 -10.72 15.34 16.98
CA CYS A 29 -9.58 15.68 16.16
C CYS A 29 -8.52 14.66 16.54
N ARG A 30 -8.53 13.51 15.85
CA ARG A 30 -7.43 12.56 15.92
C ARG A 30 -6.18 13.34 15.55
N MET A 31 -5.32 13.62 16.52
CA MET A 31 -4.03 14.24 16.26
C MET A 31 -3.20 13.22 15.48
N LEU A 32 -3.18 13.36 14.15
CA LEU A 32 -2.25 12.63 13.30
C LEU A 32 -0.89 13.31 13.40
N SER A 33 0.15 12.52 13.65
CA SER A 33 1.54 12.97 13.63
C SER A 33 2.16 12.67 12.27
N VAL A 34 3.26 13.35 11.94
CA VAL A 34 4.10 12.99 10.79
C VAL A 34 4.60 11.55 10.95
N ARG A 35 4.51 10.74 9.89
CA ARG A 35 4.98 9.36 9.87
C ARG A 35 6.03 9.16 8.80
N THR A 36 7.00 8.31 9.09
CA THR A 36 8.07 7.97 8.13
C THR A 36 7.56 7.19 6.92
N GLU A 37 6.41 6.53 7.05
CA GLU A 37 5.76 5.84 5.94
C GLU A 37 5.32 6.80 4.82
N ASP A 38 5.02 8.05 5.16
CA ASP A 38 4.59 9.08 4.20
C ASP A 38 5.78 9.72 3.46
N PHE A 39 7.02 9.51 3.94
CA PHE A 39 8.22 10.09 3.33
C PHE A 39 8.69 9.35 2.08
N PHE A 40 8.50 8.03 2.04
CA PHE A 40 9.06 7.17 0.99
C PHE A 40 7.95 6.43 0.27
N SER A 41 7.79 6.72 -1.02
CA SER A 41 6.83 6.00 -1.86
C SER A 41 7.29 4.57 -2.13
N LYS A 42 6.32 3.65 -2.17
CA LYS A 42 6.54 2.23 -2.51
C LYS A 42 6.23 1.98 -3.97
N GLU A 43 6.85 0.95 -4.54
CA GLU A 43 6.56 0.53 -5.91
C GLU A 43 5.15 -0.07 -6.03
N ALA A 44 4.40 0.36 -7.03
CA ALA A 44 3.05 -0.13 -7.32
C ALA A 44 3.09 -1.35 -8.28
N VAL A 45 3.59 -2.48 -7.80
CA VAL A 45 3.61 -3.75 -8.57
C VAL A 45 2.36 -4.58 -8.27
N SER A 46 1.74 -5.14 -9.31
CA SER A 46 0.60 -6.04 -9.16
C SER A 46 0.99 -7.33 -8.45
N HIS A 47 0.02 -8.00 -7.83
CA HIS A 47 0.25 -9.24 -7.10
C HIS A 47 0.88 -10.34 -7.98
N ALA A 48 0.37 -10.53 -9.20
CA ALA A 48 0.87 -11.55 -10.13
C ALA A 48 2.33 -11.30 -10.59
N ARG A 49 2.76 -10.03 -10.70
CA ARG A 49 4.13 -9.68 -11.10
C ARG A 49 5.12 -9.63 -9.92
N ARG A 50 4.60 -9.69 -8.69
CA ARG A 50 5.37 -9.59 -7.45
C ARG A 50 5.96 -10.96 -7.10
N VAL A 51 7.25 -10.99 -6.80
CA VAL A 51 7.98 -12.24 -6.51
C VAL A 51 7.59 -12.80 -5.14
N SER A 52 7.48 -11.95 -4.12
CA SER A 52 7.05 -12.36 -2.78
C SER A 52 6.52 -11.18 -1.96
N TRP A 53 5.78 -11.46 -0.90
CA TRP A 53 5.30 -10.46 0.06
C TRP A 53 6.28 -10.18 1.22
N ALA A 54 7.48 -10.75 1.18
CA ALA A 54 8.51 -10.45 2.18
C ALA A 54 8.88 -8.96 2.16
N PRO A 55 9.16 -8.35 3.33
CA PRO A 55 9.57 -6.95 3.42
C PRO A 55 10.91 -6.66 2.75
N HIS A 56 11.74 -7.68 2.51
CA HIS A 56 13.03 -7.54 1.83
C HIS A 56 12.91 -7.50 0.31
N THR A 57 11.74 -7.84 -0.25
CA THR A 57 11.48 -7.84 -1.70
C THR A 57 10.32 -6.92 -2.08
N THR A 58 9.90 -6.02 -1.18
CA THR A 58 8.90 -4.97 -1.47
C THR A 58 9.46 -3.87 -2.36
N GLU A 59 10.77 -3.64 -2.29
CA GLU A 59 11.47 -2.59 -3.03
C GLU A 59 11.71 -2.96 -4.49
N LYS A 60 12.04 -1.95 -5.31
CA LYS A 60 12.25 -2.08 -6.75
C LYS A 60 13.30 -3.15 -7.10
N LYS A 61 12.98 -4.02 -8.08
CA LYS A 61 13.90 -5.06 -8.58
C LYS A 61 15.25 -4.50 -9.04
N LEU A 62 15.24 -3.33 -9.70
CA LEU A 62 16.44 -2.63 -10.16
C LEU A 62 17.33 -2.12 -9.02
N GLY A 63 16.80 -1.98 -7.80
CA GLY A 63 17.56 -1.52 -6.63
C GLY A 63 18.70 -2.47 -6.26
N ALA A 64 18.56 -3.78 -6.50
CA ALA A 64 19.64 -4.74 -6.31
C ALA A 64 20.80 -4.48 -7.27
N PHE A 65 20.51 -4.23 -8.55
CA PHE A 65 21.53 -3.90 -9.56
C PHE A 65 22.16 -2.53 -9.31
N ALA A 66 21.37 -1.52 -8.96
CA ALA A 66 21.86 -0.19 -8.57
C ALA A 66 22.86 -0.28 -7.40
N LYS A 67 22.51 -1.06 -6.37
CA LYS A 67 23.39 -1.31 -5.22
C LYS A 67 24.69 -1.99 -5.63
N LEU A 68 24.64 -2.99 -6.51
CA LEU A 68 25.84 -3.68 -7.02
C LEU A 68 26.74 -2.75 -7.83
N ALA A 69 26.15 -1.90 -8.68
CA ALA A 69 26.86 -0.93 -9.50
C ALA A 69 27.36 0.28 -8.71
N ARG A 70 26.86 0.50 -7.49
CA ARG A 70 27.08 1.70 -6.66
C ARG A 70 26.72 2.99 -7.41
N SER A 71 25.70 2.92 -8.26
CA SER A 71 25.20 4.04 -9.06
C SER A 71 23.68 4.15 -8.93
N ASN A 72 23.15 5.35 -9.17
CA ASN A 72 21.71 5.60 -9.18
C ASN A 72 21.18 5.52 -10.61
N PHE A 73 20.13 4.73 -10.82
CA PHE A 73 19.40 4.67 -12.08
C PHE A 73 18.08 5.44 -11.96
N ASN A 74 17.89 6.44 -12.82
CA ASN A 74 16.70 7.27 -12.86
C ASN A 74 16.07 7.21 -14.26
N ASP A 75 15.63 6.03 -14.68
CA ASP A 75 14.89 5.88 -15.94
C ASP A 75 13.42 6.28 -15.71
N PRO A 76 12.94 7.39 -16.29
CA PRO A 76 11.66 7.99 -15.89
C PRO A 76 10.43 7.26 -16.41
N LEU A 77 10.56 6.38 -17.41
CA LEU A 77 9.43 5.70 -18.05
C LEU A 77 9.72 4.20 -18.21
N PRO A 78 9.47 3.39 -17.16
CA PRO A 78 9.42 1.95 -17.35
C PRO A 78 8.34 1.58 -18.36
N GLU A 79 8.54 0.49 -19.09
CA GLU A 79 7.63 -0.02 -20.11
C GLU A 79 6.17 -0.09 -19.61
N SER A 80 5.28 0.59 -20.32
CA SER A 80 3.84 0.56 -20.04
C SER A 80 3.22 -0.73 -20.59
N PHE A 81 2.13 -1.19 -19.97
CA PHE A 81 1.30 -2.21 -20.59
C PHE A 81 0.80 -1.74 -21.97
N SER A 82 0.63 -2.68 -22.90
CA SER A 82 -0.05 -2.42 -24.17
C SER A 82 -1.49 -1.98 -23.93
N SER A 83 -2.13 -1.40 -24.95
CA SER A 83 -3.55 -1.08 -24.91
C SER A 83 -4.42 -2.31 -24.65
N GLU A 84 -3.99 -3.46 -25.16
CA GLU A 84 -4.66 -4.75 -25.02
C GLU A 84 -3.67 -5.79 -24.46
N PRO A 85 -3.49 -5.85 -23.13
CA PRO A 85 -2.51 -6.73 -22.51
C PRO A 85 -3.15 -8.10 -22.19
N TYR A 86 -3.21 -8.98 -23.19
CA TYR A 86 -3.63 -10.37 -23.03
C TYR A 86 -2.44 -11.28 -22.75
N PHE A 87 -2.60 -12.17 -21.76
CA PHE A 87 -1.61 -13.18 -21.39
C PHE A 87 -2.29 -14.54 -21.31
N GLU A 88 -1.61 -15.59 -21.76
CA GLU A 88 -2.06 -16.97 -21.61
C GLU A 88 -1.89 -17.44 -20.15
N GLU A 89 -2.64 -18.47 -19.77
CA GLU A 89 -2.52 -19.06 -18.44
C GLU A 89 -1.16 -19.75 -18.27
N GLU A 90 -0.34 -19.24 -17.35
CA GLU A 90 0.92 -19.88 -16.97
C GLU A 90 0.66 -21.07 -16.05
N ILE A 91 1.36 -22.19 -16.30
CA ILE A 91 1.31 -23.40 -15.49
C ILE A 91 2.68 -23.67 -14.89
N GLU A 92 2.72 -24.51 -13.84
CA GLU A 92 3.98 -24.85 -13.17
C GLU A 92 5.06 -25.33 -14.15
N ALA A 93 6.29 -24.85 -13.98
CA ALA A 93 7.39 -25.05 -14.92
C ALA A 93 7.61 -26.53 -15.31
N TYR A 94 7.52 -27.46 -14.34
CA TYR A 94 7.65 -28.88 -14.64
C TYR A 94 6.47 -29.42 -15.46
N ARG A 95 5.24 -29.04 -15.09
CA ARG A 95 4.00 -29.49 -15.73
C ARG A 95 3.85 -28.94 -17.14
N ALA A 96 4.43 -27.77 -17.44
CA ALA A 96 4.47 -27.19 -18.78
C ALA A 96 5.16 -28.10 -19.81
N HIS A 97 6.22 -28.79 -19.40
CA HIS A 97 7.04 -29.60 -20.31
C HIS A 97 6.78 -31.11 -20.21
N HIS A 98 6.20 -31.56 -19.10
CA HIS A 98 5.98 -32.99 -18.81
C HIS A 98 4.51 -33.31 -18.57
N ARG A 99 3.59 -32.61 -19.24
CA ARG A 99 2.17 -32.91 -19.16
C ARG A 99 1.91 -34.27 -19.81
N PRO A 100 1.41 -35.28 -19.07
CA PRO A 100 1.14 -36.57 -19.66
C PRO A 100 -0.06 -36.47 -20.60
N ASP A 101 -0.01 -37.20 -21.73
CA ASP A 101 -1.11 -37.25 -22.70
C ASP A 101 -2.20 -38.22 -22.23
N VAL A 102 -2.89 -37.86 -21.15
CA VAL A 102 -4.00 -38.64 -20.60
C VAL A 102 -5.31 -38.01 -21.04
N TYR A 103 -6.20 -38.80 -21.64
CA TYR A 103 -7.51 -38.34 -22.06
C TYR A 103 -8.61 -39.32 -21.65
N VAL A 104 -9.80 -38.79 -21.39
CA VAL A 104 -11.01 -39.56 -21.11
C VAL A 104 -12.16 -38.95 -21.91
N TYR A 105 -12.84 -39.79 -22.70
CA TYR A 105 -13.88 -39.37 -23.63
C TYR A 105 -13.38 -38.25 -24.58
N LYS A 106 -13.83 -37.00 -24.36
CA LYS A 106 -13.50 -35.80 -25.15
C LYS A 106 -12.68 -34.77 -24.38
N TYR A 107 -11.98 -35.18 -23.33
CA TYR A 107 -11.22 -34.26 -22.49
C TYR A 107 -9.82 -34.77 -22.23
N ASN A 108 -8.84 -33.88 -22.37
CA ASN A 108 -7.51 -34.03 -21.81
C ASN A 108 -7.56 -33.79 -20.31
N ILE A 109 -7.01 -34.74 -19.56
CA ILE A 109 -6.97 -34.72 -18.10
C ILE A 109 -5.52 -34.63 -17.66
N SER A 110 -5.22 -33.62 -16.87
CA SER A 110 -3.99 -33.56 -16.08
C SER A 110 -4.36 -33.39 -14.60
N PRO A 111 -3.45 -33.67 -13.66
CA PRO A 111 -3.71 -33.48 -12.23
C PRO A 111 -4.11 -32.03 -11.85
N THR A 112 -3.87 -31.04 -12.71
CA THR A 112 -4.15 -29.62 -12.45
C THR A 112 -5.10 -28.95 -13.43
N HIS A 113 -5.20 -29.44 -14.67
CA HIS A 113 -5.98 -28.79 -15.73
C HIS A 113 -6.81 -29.80 -16.52
N LEU A 114 -7.98 -29.34 -16.95
CA LEU A 114 -8.85 -30.00 -17.91
C LEU A 114 -8.85 -29.18 -19.20
N SER A 115 -8.77 -29.85 -20.35
CA SER A 115 -8.97 -29.18 -21.64
C SER A 115 -9.79 -30.06 -22.58
N LEU A 116 -10.54 -29.43 -23.49
CA LEU A 116 -11.31 -30.16 -24.51
C LEU A 116 -10.34 -30.83 -25.49
N ARG A 117 -10.64 -32.07 -25.87
CA ARG A 117 -9.98 -32.83 -26.93
C ARG A 117 -11.05 -33.39 -27.85
N GLU A 118 -10.86 -33.19 -29.15
CA GLU A 118 -11.81 -33.57 -30.21
C GLU A 118 -12.36 -35.00 -30.08
#